data_AF-A0A960UYK2-F1
#
_entry.id   AF-A0A960UYK2-F1
#
_cell.length_a   1.000
_cell.length_b   1.000
_cell.length_c   1.000
_cell.angle_alpha   90.00
_cell.angle_beta   90.00
_cell.angle_gamma   90.00
#
_symmetry.space_group_name_H-M   'P 1'
#
loop_
_entity.id
_entity.type
_entity.pdbx_description
1 polymer ?
#
loop_
_entity_poly.entity_id
_entity_poly.type
_entity_poly.pdbx_seq_one_letter_code
_entity_poly.pdbx_strand_id
1 'polypeptide(L)' 'MQKVQISKFKEQCLRMVENMDAEGILLLKHGKPIARVVPVADQKEALIGSLKGKLRQSDALFSTDEQWHAES' A
#
# COMPACT_ATOMS: atom_id res chain seq x y z
N MET A 1 1.07 1.33 14.24
CA MET A 1 1.07 2.63 13.56
C MET A 1 1.29 3.69 14.62
N GLN A 2 2.38 4.44 14.52
CA GLN A 2 2.80 5.41 15.53
C GLN A 2 1.94 6.69 15.48
N LYS A 3 1.59 7.29 16.62
CA LYS A 3 0.84 8.56 16.71
C LYS A 3 1.75 9.71 17.17
N VAL A 4 1.79 10.81 16.43
CA VAL A 4 2.70 11.93 16.69
C VAL A 4 1.97 13.27 16.55
N GLN A 5 2.25 14.23 17.45
CA GLN A 5 1.75 15.60 17.28
C GLN A 5 2.45 16.28 16.10
N ILE A 6 1.71 17.05 15.31
CA ILE A 6 2.27 17.73 14.13
C ILE A 6 3.42 18.70 14.47
N SER A 7 3.41 19.29 15.68
CA SER A 7 4.53 20.09 16.18
C SER A 7 5.81 19.27 16.31
N LYS A 8 5.74 18.10 16.95
CA LYS A 8 6.87 17.18 17.11
C LYS A 8 7.36 16.65 15.76
N PHE A 9 6.44 16.37 14.84
CA PHE A 9 6.82 15.96 13.49
C PHE A 9 7.56 17.07 12.74
N LYS A 10 7.11 18.34 12.84
CA LYS A 10 7.79 19.48 12.21
C LYS A 10 9.23 19.66 12.68
N GLU A 11 9.52 19.36 13.93
CA GLU A 11 10.87 19.47 14.53
C GLU A 11 11.80 18.32 14.15
N GLN A 12 11.26 17.14 13.84
CA GLN A 12 12.00 15.88 13.76
C GLN A 12 11.68 15.08 12.48
N CYS A 13 11.15 15.73 11.44
CA CYS A 13 10.55 15.07 10.29
C CYS A 13 11.53 14.13 9.57
N LEU A 14 12.77 14.58 9.33
CA LEU A 14 13.76 13.79 8.60
C LEU A 14 14.09 12.49 9.34
N ARG A 15 14.46 12.58 10.62
CA ARG A 15 14.74 11.42 11.48
C ARG A 15 13.54 10.48 11.59
N MET A 16 12.33 11.02 11.67
CA MET A 16 11.11 10.21 11.76
C MET A 16 10.82 9.46 10.45
N VAL A 17 11.04 10.10 9.30
CA VAL A 17 10.85 9.47 7.98
C VAL A 17 11.91 8.40 7.72
N GLU A 18 13.18 8.65 8.07
CA GLU A 18 14.29 7.70 7.89
C GLU A 18 14.11 6.40 8.70
N ASN A 19 13.48 6.48 9.87
CA ASN A 19 13.30 5.33 10.78
C ASN A 19 11.84 4.82 10.77
N MET A 20 11.04 5.20 9.78
CA MET A 20 9.62 4.88 9.70
C MET A 20 9.41 3.41 9.31
N ASP A 21 8.52 2.73 10.05
CA ASP A 21 8.10 1.38 9.71
C ASP A 21 7.11 1.35 8.55
N ALA A 22 6.75 0.14 8.10
CA ALA A 22 5.80 -0.08 7.00
C ALA A 22 4.39 0.45 7.29
N GLU A 23 4.00 0.62 8.56
CA GLU A 23 2.67 1.11 8.92
C GLU A 23 2.57 2.64 8.90
N GLY A 24 3.70 3.33 9.03
CA GLY A 24 3.79 4.78 8.96
C GLY A 24 3.35 5.51 10.23
N ILE A 25 3.19 6.82 10.11
CA ILE A 25 2.95 7.76 11.22
C ILE A 25 1.61 8.47 11.03
N LEU A 26 0.75 8.41 12.06
CA LEU A 26 -0.47 9.20 12.15
C LEU A 26 -0.19 10.55 12.82
N LEU A 27 -0.39 11.64 12.08
CA LEU A 27 -0.22 13.00 12.58
C LEU A 27 -1.49 13.51 13.25
N LEU A 28 -1.30 14.05 14.46
CA LEU A 28 -2.35 14.62 15.28
C LEU A 28 -2.18 16.14 15.40
N LYS A 29 -3.29 16.87 15.47
CA LYS A 29 -3.33 18.28 15.89
C LYS A 29 -4.36 18.40 17.02
N HIS A 30 -3.91 18.81 18.20
CA HIS A 30 -4.76 18.86 19.41
C HIS A 30 -5.45 17.51 19.70
N GLY A 31 -4.72 16.40 19.55
CA GLY A 31 -5.22 15.05 19.77
C GLY A 31 -6.11 14.47 18.66
N LYS A 32 -6.51 15.29 17.67
CA LYS A 32 -7.33 14.84 16.54
C LYS A 32 -6.45 14.39 15.37
N PRO A 33 -6.71 13.24 14.73
CA PRO A 33 -6.03 12.83 13.50
C PRO A 33 -6.27 13.84 12.38
N ILE A 34 -5.21 14.22 11.67
CA ILE A 34 -5.29 15.18 10.56
C ILE A 34 -4.60 14.71 9.27
N ALA A 35 -3.59 13.85 9.37
CA ALA A 35 -2.85 13.36 8.23
C ALA A 35 -2.12 12.05 8.58
N ARG A 36 -1.66 11.35 7.54
CA ARG A 36 -0.79 10.18 7.69
C ARG A 36 0.42 10.32 6.76
N VAL A 37 1.59 9.99 7.29
CA VAL A 37 2.82 9.84 6.51
C VAL A 37 3.06 8.35 6.38
N VAL A 38 3.12 7.85 5.15
CA VAL A 38 3.38 6.43 4.86
C VAL A 38 4.64 6.32 4.00
N PRO A 39 5.39 5.22 4.12
CA PRO A 39 6.43 4.90 3.16
C PRO A 39 5.83 4.88 1.74
N VAL A 40 6.62 5.32 0.77
CA VAL A 40 6.27 5.10 -0.64
C VAL A 40 6.36 3.60 -0.86
N ALA A 41 5.22 2.95 -1.09
CA ALA A 41 5.19 1.52 -1.34
C ALA A 41 5.85 1.22 -2.69
N ASP A 42 6.83 0.33 -2.71
CA ASP A 42 7.19 -0.42 -3.93
C ASP A 42 6.04 -1.39 -4.23
N GLN A 43 4.97 -0.88 -4.83
CA GLN A 43 3.75 -1.66 -5.13
C GLN A 43 4.00 -2.83 -6.10
N LYS A 44 5.20 -2.97 -6.65
CA LYS A 44 5.47 -3.88 -7.76
C LYS A 44 5.96 -5.27 -7.32
N GLU A 45 6.62 -5.40 -6.18
CA GLU A 45 7.22 -6.68 -5.81
C GLU A 45 6.25 -7.62 -5.08
N ALA A 46 5.31 -7.08 -4.30
CA ALA A 46 4.43 -7.90 -3.45
C ALA A 46 3.44 -8.78 -4.24
N LEU A 47 3.13 -8.43 -5.49
CA LEU A 47 2.11 -9.13 -6.29
C LEU A 47 2.70 -10.18 -7.24
N ILE A 48 3.92 -9.97 -7.75
CA ILE A 48 4.56 -10.90 -8.67
C ILE A 48 4.87 -12.20 -7.92
N GLY A 49 4.24 -13.30 -8.34
CA GLY A 49 4.41 -14.61 -7.70
C GLY A 49 3.58 -14.84 -6.43
N SER A 50 2.75 -13.89 -6.00
CA SER A 50 1.83 -14.04 -4.84
C SER A 50 0.84 -15.21 -4.99
N LEU A 51 0.57 -15.59 -6.24
CA LEU A 51 -0.29 -16.71 -6.64
C LEU A 51 0.50 -17.97 -7.06
N LYS A 52 1.83 -17.97 -6.97
CA LYS A 52 2.67 -19.13 -7.33
C LYS A 52 2.26 -20.34 -6.47
N GLY A 53 1.86 -21.43 -7.14
CA GLY A 53 1.40 -22.66 -6.47
C GLY A 53 0.01 -22.59 -5.84
N LYS A 54 -0.66 -21.43 -5.86
CA LYS A 54 -2.05 -21.27 -5.40
C LYS A 54 -3.08 -21.43 -6.52
N LEU A 55 -2.66 -21.20 -7.76
CA LEU A 55 -3.46 -21.50 -8.95
C LEU A 55 -3.17 -22.92 -9.42
N ARG A 56 -4.23 -23.66 -9.74
CA ARG A 56 -4.15 -24.95 -10.43
C ARG A 56 -4.65 -24.74 -11.85
N GLN A 57 -3.96 -25.34 -12.82
CA GLN A 57 -4.47 -25.41 -14.18
C GLN A 57 -5.78 -26.22 -14.15
N SER A 58 -6.85 -25.63 -14.66
CA SER A 58 -8.15 -26.27 -14.83
C SER A 58 -8.39 -26.44 -16.32
N ASP A 59 -8.75 -27.65 -16.74
CA ASP A 59 -9.16 -27.92 -18.13
C ASP A 59 -10.62 -27.52 -18.38
N ALA A 60 -11.36 -27.18 -17.32
CA ALA A 60 -12.72 -26.62 -17.40
C ALA A 60 -12.65 -25.10 -17.60
N LEU A 61 -12.21 -24.68 -18.79
CA LEU A 61 -12.33 -23.30 -19.23
C LEU A 61 -13.77 -23.07 -19.71
N PHE A 62 -14.51 -22.19 -19.02
CA PHE A 62 -15.85 -21.79 -19.44
C PHE A 62 -15.72 -20.55 -20.33
N SER A 63 -16.36 -20.61 -21.51
CA SER A 63 -16.55 -19.44 -22.38
C SER A 63 -17.63 -18.54 -21.78
N THR A 64 -17.46 -17.23 -21.86
CA THR A 64 -18.55 -16.26 -21.63
C THR A 64 -19.34 -15.95 -22.89
N ASP A 65 -18.93 -16.50 -24.05
CA ASP A 65 -19.40 -16.19 -25.41
C ASP A 65 -19.27 -14.71 -25.80
N GLU A 66 -18.52 -13.93 -25.02
CA GLU A 66 -18.21 -12.54 -25.31
C GLU A 66 -17.01 -12.47 -26.28
N GLN A 67 -17.19 -11.72 -27.36
CA GLN A 67 -16.09 -11.41 -28.26
C GLN A 67 -15.26 -10.27 -27.66
N TRP A 68 -13.98 -10.54 -27.45
CA TRP A 68 -13.03 -9.53 -27.01
C TRP A 68 -12.80 -8.50 -28.12
N HIS A 69 -13.29 -7.26 -27.93
CA HIS A 69 -13.07 -6.13 -28.82
C HIS A 69 -11.91 -5.27 -28.32
N ALA A 70 -10.68 -5.79 -28.35
CA ALA A 70 -9.51 -4.93 -28.20
C ALA A 70 -9.35 -4.07 -29.45
N GLU A 71 -9.96 -2.89 -29.43
CA GLU A 71 -9.53 -1.80 -30.30
C GLU A 71 -8.21 -1.25 -29.75
N SER A 72 -7.16 -1.39 -30.55
CA SER A 72 -5.79 -0.95 -30.28
C SER A 72 -5.57 0.52 -30.58
#